data_AF-A0A0E0MBY1-F1
#
_entry.id   AF-A0A0E0MBY1-F1
#
_cell.length_a   1.000
_cell.length_b   1.000
_cell.length_c   1.000
_cell.angle_alpha   90.00
_cell.angle_beta   90.00
_cell.angle_gamma   90.00
#
_symmetry.space_group_name_H-M   'P 1'
#
loop_
_entity.id
_entity.type
_entity.pdbx_description
1 polymer ?
#
loop_
_entity_poly.entity_id
_entity_poly.type
_entity_poly.pdbx_seq_one_letter_code
_entity_poly.pdbx_strand_id
1 'polypeptide(L)'
;MGPQQDRSSAKPYANGTAPAAAAGRKENNKVVRYKECQRNHAASIGGHAVDGCREFMASGAEGTAAALLCAACGCHRSFHRREVEAAAAECDCSSDTSYGAGRR
;
A
#
# COMPACT_ATOMS: atom_id res chain seq x y z
N MET A 1 52.39 -24.32 -24.35
CA MET A 1 52.63 -23.03 -23.67
C MET A 1 51.27 -22.46 -23.24
N GLY A 2 50.72 -22.94 -22.12
CA GLY A 2 49.72 -22.19 -21.34
C GLY A 2 50.46 -21.32 -20.30
N PRO A 3 49.79 -20.34 -19.66
CA PRO A 3 48.86 -20.72 -18.60
C PRO A 3 47.55 -19.93 -18.55
N GLN A 4 46.64 -20.47 -17.74
CA GLN A 4 45.33 -19.97 -17.33
C GLN A 4 45.43 -18.61 -16.62
N GLN A 5 44.37 -17.81 -16.72
CA GLN A 5 44.12 -16.73 -15.77
C GLN A 5 42.68 -16.82 -15.29
N ASP A 6 42.54 -17.53 -14.18
CA ASP A 6 41.51 -17.33 -13.19
C ASP A 6 41.62 -15.92 -12.58
N ARG A 7 40.48 -15.27 -12.35
CA ARG A 7 40.34 -14.16 -11.39
C ARG A 7 39.01 -14.31 -10.68
N SER A 8 39.00 -15.27 -9.77
CA SER A 8 38.08 -15.34 -8.64
C SER A 8 38.31 -14.13 -7.73
N SER A 9 37.26 -13.37 -7.39
CA SER A 9 36.95 -12.88 -6.02
C SER A 9 35.99 -11.69 -6.04
N ALA A 10 34.73 -11.90 -5.64
CA ALA A 10 34.09 -11.16 -4.55
C ALA A 10 32.62 -11.61 -4.35
N LYS A 11 32.47 -12.58 -3.44
CA LYS A 11 31.41 -12.75 -2.42
C LYS A 11 29.96 -12.96 -2.90
N PRO A 12 29.38 -14.17 -2.69
CA PRO A 12 27.94 -14.32 -2.68
C PRO A 12 27.42 -13.56 -1.45
N TYR A 13 26.46 -12.66 -1.65
CA TYR A 13 25.69 -12.16 -0.52
C TYR A 13 24.82 -13.31 -0.04
N ALA A 14 25.31 -14.05 0.94
CA ALA A 14 24.44 -14.79 1.84
C ALA A 14 23.69 -13.74 2.66
N ASN A 15 22.38 -13.64 2.51
CA ASN A 15 21.56 -13.06 3.56
C ASN A 15 20.38 -13.98 3.88
N GLY A 16 20.67 -14.90 4.81
CA GLY A 16 19.81 -15.19 5.95
C GLY A 16 18.37 -15.60 5.65
N THR A 17 18.15 -16.91 5.55
CA THR A 17 16.89 -17.51 5.99
C THR A 17 16.75 -17.29 7.50
N ALA A 18 15.82 -16.45 7.91
CA ALA A 18 15.35 -16.39 9.29
C ALA A 18 13.81 -16.41 9.31
N PRO A 19 13.15 -17.49 9.77
CA PRO A 19 11.75 -17.43 10.11
C PRO A 19 11.63 -16.81 11.50
N ALA A 20 11.46 -15.49 11.57
CA ALA A 20 11.07 -14.84 12.81
C ALA A 20 9.55 -14.98 12.96
N ALA A 21 9.15 -16.04 13.65
CA ALA A 21 7.80 -16.20 14.17
C ALA A 21 7.41 -15.01 15.06
N ALA A 22 6.15 -14.60 14.91
CA ALA A 22 5.30 -14.00 15.93
C ALA A 22 5.79 -12.72 16.63
N ALA A 23 5.34 -11.58 16.12
CA ALA A 23 4.92 -10.48 16.97
C ALA A 23 3.54 -10.00 16.48
N GLY A 24 2.49 -10.68 16.95
CA GLY A 24 1.12 -10.20 16.85
C GLY A 24 1.02 -8.87 17.59
N ARG A 25 1.25 -7.77 16.88
CA ARG A 25 0.69 -6.48 17.27
C ARG A 25 -0.82 -6.69 17.20
N LYS A 26 -1.58 -6.25 18.21
CA LYS A 26 -3.05 -6.19 18.11
C LYS A 26 -3.39 -5.28 16.93
N GLU A 27 -3.44 -5.87 15.76
CA GLU A 27 -3.78 -5.20 14.53
C GLU A 27 -5.28 -5.07 14.63
N ASN A 28 -5.75 -3.86 14.91
CA ASN A 28 -7.07 -3.47 14.43
C ASN A 28 -7.04 -3.86 12.95
N ASN A 29 -7.63 -5.01 12.59
CA ASN A 29 -7.56 -5.65 11.29
C ASN A 29 -8.36 -4.80 10.31
N LYS A 30 -7.79 -3.64 10.06
CA LYS A 30 -8.24 -2.61 9.17
C LYS A 30 -7.70 -3.06 7.84
N VAL A 31 -8.54 -3.76 7.09
CA VAL A 31 -8.17 -4.18 5.74
C VAL A 31 -8.02 -2.89 4.93
N VAL A 32 -6.77 -2.49 4.67
CA VAL A 32 -6.48 -1.30 3.87
C VAL A 32 -6.55 -1.69 2.41
N ARG A 33 -7.52 -1.12 1.70
CA ARG A 33 -7.65 -1.25 0.24
C ARG A 33 -7.30 0.07 -0.42
N TYR A 34 -6.59 0.00 -1.54
CA TYR A 34 -6.24 1.18 -2.34
C TYR A 34 -7.09 1.16 -3.61
N LYS A 35 -7.89 2.21 -3.82
CA LYS A 35 -8.82 2.30 -4.95
C LYS A 35 -8.26 3.18 -6.07
N GLU A 36 -8.84 4.37 -6.22
CA GLU A 36 -8.58 5.27 -7.33
C GLU A 36 -7.28 6.05 -7.20
N CYS A 37 -6.54 6.20 -8.29
CA CYS A 37 -5.37 7.08 -8.31
C CYS A 37 -5.85 8.54 -8.30
N GLN A 38 -5.23 9.38 -7.48
CA GLN A 38 -5.55 10.80 -7.33
C GLN A 38 -4.43 11.70 -7.89
N ARG A 39 -3.43 11.12 -8.56
CA ARG A 39 -2.34 11.89 -9.15
C ARG A 39 -2.84 12.57 -10.44
N ASN A 40 -2.60 13.87 -10.56
CA ASN A 40 -2.77 14.58 -11.81
C ASN A 40 -1.53 14.38 -12.70
N HIS A 41 -1.64 13.58 -13.76
CA HIS A 41 -0.57 13.30 -14.70
C HIS A 41 -0.30 14.47 -15.66
N ALA A 42 -1.31 15.32 -15.89
CA ALA A 42 -1.18 16.50 -16.75
C ALA A 42 -0.77 17.78 -15.98
N ALA A 43 -0.52 17.69 -14.68
CA ALA A 43 -0.15 18.85 -13.86
C ALA A 43 1.05 19.61 -14.42
N SER A 44 2.05 18.90 -14.93
CA SER A 44 3.26 19.50 -15.52
C SER A 44 3.01 20.26 -16.83
N ILE A 45 1.90 19.96 -17.52
CA ILE A 45 1.51 20.59 -18.79
C ILE A 45 0.49 21.72 -18.54
N GLY A 46 0.06 21.93 -17.29
CA GLY A 46 -0.98 22.89 -16.92
C GLY A 46 -2.40 22.36 -17.13
N GLY A 47 -2.56 21.05 -17.31
CA GLY A 47 -3.86 20.38 -17.43
C GLY A 47 -4.28 19.64 -16.17
N HIS A 48 -5.49 19.07 -16.21
CA HIS A 48 -6.00 18.18 -15.16
C HIS A 48 -6.46 16.86 -15.78
N ALA A 49 -5.60 15.85 -15.74
CA ALA A 49 -5.90 14.50 -16.19
C ALA A 49 -5.45 13.53 -15.10
N VAL A 50 -6.42 12.94 -14.41
CA VAL A 50 -6.18 11.92 -13.40
C VAL A 50 -6.26 10.56 -14.09
N ASP A 51 -5.22 9.76 -13.96
CA ASP A 51 -5.21 8.37 -14.47
C ASP A 51 -6.24 7.59 -13.67
N GLY A 52 -7.42 7.35 -14.25
CA GLY A 52 -8.58 6.78 -13.56
C GLY A 52 -8.44 5.30 -13.24
N CYS A 53 -7.38 4.88 -12.55
CA CYS A 53 -7.27 3.52 -12.03
C CYS A 53 -8.47 3.26 -11.10
N ARG A 54 -9.15 2.13 -11.24
CA ARG A 54 -10.30 1.79 -10.38
C ARG A 54 -9.89 1.00 -9.15
N GLU A 55 -8.81 0.24 -9.27
CA GLU A 55 -8.25 -0.60 -8.22
C GLU A 55 -6.72 -0.57 -8.31
N PHE A 56 -6.06 -0.60 -7.15
CA PHE A 56 -4.61 -0.71 -7.09
C PHE A 56 -4.19 -2.16 -7.39
N MET A 57 -3.47 -2.34 -8.49
CA MET A 57 -2.76 -3.59 -8.79
C MET A 57 -1.27 -3.37 -8.58
N ALA A 58 -0.67 -4.16 -7.70
CA ALA A 58 0.77 -4.17 -7.47
C ALA A 58 1.52 -4.71 -8.71
N SER A 59 2.59 -4.02 -9.12
CA SER A 59 3.37 -4.40 -10.31
C SER A 59 4.40 -5.51 -10.06
N GLY A 60 4.57 -5.98 -8.82
CA GLY A 60 5.58 -6.98 -8.45
C GLY A 60 5.22 -7.77 -7.20
N ALA A 61 6.12 -8.66 -6.78
CA ALA A 61 5.89 -9.57 -5.65
C ALA A 61 5.80 -8.83 -4.30
N GLU A 62 4.86 -9.27 -3.45
CA GLU A 62 4.64 -8.75 -2.10
C GLU A 62 5.95 -8.69 -1.30
N GLY A 63 6.31 -7.49 -0.81
CA GLY A 63 7.56 -7.24 -0.09
C GLY A 63 8.70 -6.63 -0.91
N THR A 64 8.53 -6.47 -2.23
CA THR A 64 9.48 -5.75 -3.10
C THR A 64 9.07 -4.30 -3.33
N ALA A 65 10.01 -3.44 -3.73
CA ALA A 65 9.71 -2.04 -4.09
C ALA A 65 8.68 -1.93 -5.23
N ALA A 66 8.64 -2.92 -6.12
CA ALA A 66 7.68 -2.99 -7.23
C ALA A 66 6.23 -3.26 -6.76
N ALA A 67 6.03 -3.89 -5.59
CA ALA A 67 4.69 -4.06 -5.02
C ALA A 67 4.07 -2.75 -4.50
N LEU A 68 4.88 -1.71 -4.34
CA LEU A 68 4.41 -0.38 -3.93
C LEU A 68 3.90 0.47 -5.11
N LEU A 69 4.11 0.01 -6.34
CA LEU A 69 3.79 0.73 -7.57
C LEU A 69 2.60 0.10 -8.26
N CYS A 70 1.72 0.96 -8.78
CA CYS A 70 0.56 0.55 -9.56
C CYS A 70 1.01 0.05 -10.94
N ALA A 71 0.61 -1.15 -11.33
CA ALA A 71 0.91 -1.72 -12.64
C ALA A 71 0.26 -0.93 -13.80
N ALA A 72 -0.84 -0.22 -13.55
CA ALA A 72 -1.58 0.52 -14.57
C ALA A 72 -0.98 1.92 -14.84
N CYS A 73 -0.76 2.72 -13.79
CA CYS A 73 -0.30 4.11 -13.92
C CYS A 73 1.13 4.36 -13.42
N GLY A 74 1.81 3.34 -12.88
CA GLY A 74 3.16 3.46 -12.32
C GLY A 74 3.24 4.30 -11.03
N CYS A 75 2.11 4.77 -10.49
CA CYS A 75 2.11 5.60 -9.29
C CYS A 75 2.29 4.77 -8.03
N HIS A 76 2.90 5.38 -7.02
CA HIS A 76 3.01 4.76 -5.71
C HIS A 76 1.61 4.58 -5.09
N ARG A 77 1.39 3.50 -4.34
CA ARG A 77 0.13 3.19 -3.64
C ARG A 77 -0.39 4.33 -2.76
N SER A 78 0.49 5.20 -2.27
CA SER A 78 0.10 6.40 -1.50
C SER A 78 -0.69 7.44 -2.30
N PHE A 79 -0.53 7.47 -3.63
CA PHE A 79 -1.33 8.32 -4.51
C PHE A 79 -2.69 7.70 -4.84
N HIS A 80 -2.92 6.45 -4.47
CA HIS A 80 -4.22 5.84 -4.53
C HIS A 80 -4.98 6.12 -3.23
N ARG A 81 -6.29 6.36 -3.36
CA ARG A 81 -7.16 6.60 -2.22
C ARG A 81 -7.13 5.41 -1.28
N ARG A 82 -6.62 5.65 -0.06
CA ARG A 82 -6.64 4.66 1.04
C ARG A 82 -8.05 4.53 1.59
N GLU A 83 -8.64 3.36 1.43
CA GLU A 83 -9.84 2.98 2.14
C GLU A 83 -9.49 2.01 3.25
N VAL A 84 -9.81 2.42 4.46
CA VAL A 84 -9.64 1.62 5.65
C VAL A 84 -11.02 1.00 5.89
N GLU A 85 -11.23 -0.23 5.41
CA GLU A 85 -12.41 -0.98 5.81
C GLU A 85 -12.14 -1.46 7.23
N ALA A 86 -12.64 -0.71 8.21
CA ALA A 86 -12.79 -1.25 9.54
C ALA A 86 -13.85 -2.34 9.41
N ALA A 87 -13.42 -3.61 9.44
CA ALA A 87 -14.32 -4.74 9.52
C ALA A 87 -15.33 -4.46 10.64
N ALA A 88 -16.58 -4.19 10.24
CA ALA A 88 -17.76 -3.95 11.08
C ALA A 88 -17.46 -3.50 12.53
N ALA A 89 -17.18 -2.21 12.73
CA ALA A 89 -17.80 -1.56 13.87
C ALA A 89 -19.24 -1.34 13.46
N GLU A 90 -20.08 -2.29 13.86
CA GLU A 90 -21.53 -2.26 13.79
C GLU A 90 -22.00 -0.83 14.04
N CYS A 91 -22.52 -0.14 13.01
CA CYS A 91 -23.33 1.04 13.28
C CYS A 91 -24.69 0.52 13.73
N ASP A 92 -24.75 0.14 15.00
CA ASP A 92 -25.97 0.31 15.74
C ASP A 92 -26.30 1.80 15.67
N CYS A 93 -27.20 2.12 14.74
CA CYS A 93 -27.95 3.36 14.69
C CYS A 93 -28.85 3.40 15.93
N SER A 94 -28.25 3.55 17.12
CA SER A 94 -28.94 4.07 18.28
C SER A 94 -29.16 5.55 18.03
N SER A 95 -30.21 5.83 17.25
CA SER A 95 -30.85 7.14 17.21
C SER A 95 -31.56 7.38 18.55
N ASP A 96 -30.81 7.48 19.66
CA ASP A 96 -31.30 8.17 20.86
C ASP A 96 -30.66 9.56 20.86
N THR A 97 -31.23 10.40 20.01
CA THR A 97 -31.12 11.85 20.16
C THR A 97 -31.96 12.22 21.39
N SER A 98 -31.42 12.01 22.58
CA SER A 98 -31.79 12.81 23.75
C SER A 98 -31.07 14.16 23.67
N TYR A 99 -31.28 14.89 22.56
CA TYR A 99 -31.00 16.32 22.53
C TYR A 99 -31.99 16.99 23.49
N GLY A 100 -31.44 17.49 24.59
CA GLY A 100 -32.17 18.18 25.63
C GLY A 100 -33.08 19.29 25.10
N ALA A 101 -34.33 19.26 25.54
CA ALA A 101 -35.26 20.36 25.41
C ALA A 101 -35.58 20.92 26.81
N GLY A 102 -35.10 22.15 27.06
CA GLY A 102 -35.77 23.18 27.87
C GLY A 102 -35.94 22.94 29.38
N ARG A 103 -35.07 23.56 30.20
CA ARG A 103 -35.42 23.92 31.58
C ARG A 103 -36.08 25.32 31.57
N ARG A 104 -37.32 25.39 32.04
CA ARG A 104 -38.00 26.62 32.49
C ARG A 104 -38.34 26.45 33.96
#